data_AF-A0A914URY7-F1
#
_entry.id   AF-A0A914URY7-F1
#
_cell.length_a   1.000
_cell.length_b   1.000
_cell.length_c   1.000
_cell.angle_alpha   90.00
_cell.angle_beta   90.00
_cell.angle_gamma   90.00
#
_symmetry.space_group_name_H-M   'P 1'
#
loop_
_entity.id
_entity.type
_entity.pdbx_description
1 polymer ?
#
loop_
_entity_poly.entity_id
_entity_poly.type
_entity_poly.pdbx_seq_one_letter_code
_entity_poly.pdbx_strand_id
1 'polypeptide(L)' 'ETARLWAQVCADAPGERNSQLYKKLTQLMDMGVGKESALSALSCNSWDVSKATEHLFS' A
#
# COMPACT_ATOMS: atom_id res chain seq x y z
N GLU A 1 2.17 11.93 -1.01
CA GLU A 1 0.85 11.28 -0.84
C GLU A 1 0.80 10.16 0.22
N THR A 2 1.90 9.46 0.53
CA THR A 2 1.93 8.30 1.45
C THR A 2 1.18 8.52 2.78
N ALA A 3 1.49 9.58 3.53
CA ALA A 3 0.86 9.84 4.82
C ALA A 3 -0.67 10.00 4.74
N ARG A 4 -1.20 10.56 3.64
CA ARG A 4 -2.66 10.65 3.43
C ARG A 4 -3.28 9.28 3.23
N LEU A 5 -2.61 8.40 2.49
CA LEU A 5 -3.10 7.06 2.27
C LEU A 5 -3.06 6.23 3.57
N TRP A 6 -2.04 6.40 4.42
CA TRP A 6 -2.02 5.83 5.78
C TRP A 6 -3.21 6.31 6.61
N ALA A 7 -3.47 7.61 6.64
CA ALA A 7 -4.63 8.16 7.35
C ALA A 7 -5.96 7.60 6.81
N GLN A 8 -6.10 7.50 5.48
CA GLN A 8 -7.29 6.90 4.84
C GLN A 8 -7.44 5.40 5.12
N VAL A 9 -6.33 4.67 5.21
CA VAL A 9 -6.33 3.21 5.39
C VAL A 9 -6.54 2.80 6.84
N CYS A 10 -5.91 3.49 7.78
CA CYS A 10 -5.90 3.13 9.21
C CYS A 10 -6.97 3.89 10.02
N ALA A 11 -7.38 5.09 9.60
CA ALA A 11 -8.26 5.96 10.38
C ALA A 11 -9.50 6.45 9.59
N ASP A 12 -9.80 5.82 8.44
CA ASP A 12 -10.90 6.18 7.54
C ASP A 12 -10.96 7.68 7.21
N ALA A 13 -9.79 8.34 7.15
CA ALA A 13 -9.72 9.77 6.98
C ALA A 13 -10.40 10.21 5.66
N PRO A 14 -11.18 11.30 5.65
CA PRO A 14 -11.81 11.80 4.44
C PRO A 14 -10.77 12.38 3.47
N GLY A 15 -11.10 12.36 2.18
CA GLY A 15 -10.29 13.01 1.14
C GLY A 15 -10.24 12.24 -0.17
N GLU A 16 -9.63 12.85 -1.18
CA GLU A 16 -9.47 12.20 -2.49
C GLU A 16 -8.56 10.98 -2.36
N ARG A 17 -9.08 9.82 -2.76
CA ARG A 17 -8.32 8.57 -2.77
C ARG A 17 -7.42 8.57 -3.99
N ASN A 18 -6.10 8.49 -3.78
CA ASN A 18 -5.17 8.33 -4.89
C ASN A 18 -5.34 6.92 -5.48
N SER A 19 -6.12 6.81 -6.55
CA SER A 19 -6.49 5.55 -7.20
C SER A 19 -5.27 4.74 -7.66
N GLN A 20 -4.15 5.38 -8.02
CA GLN A 20 -2.93 4.67 -8.43
C GLN A 20 -2.27 3.97 -7.25
N LEU A 21 -2.14 4.66 -6.11
CA LEU A 21 -1.55 4.06 -4.90
C LEU A 21 -2.46 2.98 -4.31
N TYR A 22 -3.77 3.22 -4.34
CA TYR A 22 -4.76 2.23 -3.88
C TYR A 22 -4.75 0.98 -4.76
N LYS A 23 -4.64 1.12 -6.09
CA LYS A 23 -4.53 -0.03 -7.00
C LYS A 23 -3.31 -0.89 -6.67
N LYS A 24 -2.16 -0.26 -6.42
CA LYS A 24 -0.92 -0.98 -6.02
C LYS A 24 -1.09 -1.69 -4.67
N LEU A 25 -1.75 -1.05 -3.71
CA LEU A 25 -2.07 -1.65 -2.43
C LEU A 25 -2.98 -2.88 -2.60
N THR A 26 -4.04 -2.76 -3.41
CA THR A 26 -4.95 -3.86 -3.71
C THR A 26 -4.24 -5.04 -4.38
N GLN A 27 -3.29 -4.80 -5.30
CA GLN A 27 -2.53 -5.89 -5.93
C GLN A 27 -1.79 -6.76 -4.90
N LEU A 28 -1.15 -6.17 -3.89
CA LEU A 28 -0.50 -6.95 -2.84
C LEU A 28 -1.53 -7.65 -1.92
N MET A 29 -2.65 -7.00 -1.64
CA MET A 29 -3.74 -7.61 -0.86
C MET A 29 -4.34 -8.82 -1.58
N ASP A 30 -4.49 -8.76 -2.90
CA ASP A 30 -4.97 -9.88 -3.73
C ASP A 30 -4.01 -11.09 -3.70
N MET A 31 -2.73 -10.86 -3.39
CA MET A 31 -1.73 -11.91 -3.16
C MET A 31 -1.80 -12.51 -1.74
N GLY A 32 -2.76 -12.08 -0.93
CA GLY A 32 -2.94 -12.54 0.46
C GLY A 32 -2.12 -11.75 1.49
N VAL A 33 -1.47 -10.65 1.10
CA VAL A 33 -0.71 -9.81 2.03
C VAL A 33 -1.67 -8.93 2.84
N GLY A 34 -1.47 -8.86 4.16
CA GLY A 34 -2.25 -7.98 5.03
C GLY A 34 -2.14 -6.51 4.61
N LYS A 35 -3.24 -5.75 4.75
CA LYS A 35 -3.33 -4.33 4.32
C LYS A 35 -2.20 -3.46 4.87
N GLU A 36 -1.88 -3.58 6.16
CA GLU A 36 -0.81 -2.80 6.80
C GLU A 36 0.58 -3.22 6.33
N SER A 37 0.82 -4.54 6.18
CA SER A 37 2.08 -5.07 5.63
C SER A 37 2.29 -4.63 4.18
N ALA A 38 1.26 -4.71 3.35
CA ALA A 38 1.28 -4.23 1.97
C ALA A 38 1.54 -2.72 1.90
N LEU A 39 0.88 -1.94 2.76
CA LEU A 39 1.06 -0.49 2.83
C LEU A 39 2.47 -0.12 3.28
N SER A 40 3.02 -0.82 4.27
CA SER A 40 4.39 -0.63 4.76
C SER A 40 5.41 -1.00 3.69
N ALA A 41 5.28 -2.18 3.08
CA ALA A 41 6.18 -2.64 2.02
C ALA A 41 6.20 -1.67 0.82
N LEU A 42 5.04 -1.21 0.36
CA LEU A 42 4.97 -0.21 -0.72
C LEU A 42 5.57 1.13 -0.31
N SER A 43 5.32 1.57 0.93
CA SER A 43 5.85 2.84 1.44
C SER A 43 7.39 2.82 1.50
N CYS A 44 7.98 1.70 1.93
CA CYS A 44 9.44 1.53 2.04
C CYS A 44 10.12 1.29 0.67
N ASN A 45 9.38 0.79 -0.32
CA ASN A 45 9.90 0.46 -1.65
C ASN A 45 9.48 1.48 -2.73
N SER A 46 9.29 2.75 -2.35
CA SER A 46 8.94 3.84 -3.29
C SER A 46 7.71 3.55 -4.17
N TRP A 47 6.75 2.79 -3.64
CA TRP A 47 5.54 2.34 -4.35
C TRP A 47 5.82 1.49 -5.60
N ASP A 48 6.94 0.77 -5.62
CA ASP A 48 7.24 -0.25 -6.61
C ASP A 48 6.67 -1.59 -6.16
N VAL A 49 5.70 -2.12 -6.92
CA VAL A 49 5.00 -3.37 -6.57
C VAL A 49 5.95 -4.56 -6.66
N SER A 50 6.84 -4.60 -7.65
CA SER A 50 7.78 -5.70 -7.82
C SER A 50 8.76 -5.73 -6.65
N LYS A 51 9.37 -4.59 -6.30
CA LYS A 51 10.28 -4.51 -5.15
C LYS A 51 9.60 -4.78 -3.81
N ALA A 52 8.38 -4.27 -3.63
CA ALA A 52 7.61 -4.54 -2.42
C ALA A 52 7.26 -6.03 -2.28
N THR A 53 6.93 -6.68 -3.40
CA THR A 53 6.68 -8.13 -3.46
C THR A 53 7.95 -8.89 -3.11
N GLU A 54 9.08 -8.59 -3.75
CA GLU A 54 10.37 -9.20 -3.43
C GLU A 54 10.73 -9.01 -1.95
N HIS A 55 10.49 -7.83 -1.39
CA HIS A 55 10.74 -7.54 0.03
C HIS A 55 9.84 -8.35 0.98
N LEU A 56 8.61 -8.65 0.58
CA LEU A 56 7.64 -9.40 1.42
C LEU A 56 7.85 -10.90 1.40
N PHE A 57 8.42 -11.44 0.31
CA PHE A 57 8.59 -12.88 0.09
C PHE A 57 10.06 -13.34 0.11
N SER A 58 11.00 -12.42 0.38
CA SER A 58 12.40 -12.73 0.69
C SER A 58 12.59 -13.01 2.18
#